data_AF-E6KR75-F1
#
_entry.id   AF-E6KR75-F1
#
_cell.length_a   1.000
_cell.length_b   1.000
_cell.length_c   1.000
_cell.angle_alpha   90.00
_cell.angle_beta   90.00
_cell.angle_gamma   90.00
#
_symmetry.space_group_name_H-M   'P 1'
#
loop_
_entity.id
_entity.type
_entity.pdbx_description
1 polymer ?
#
loop_
_entity_poly.entity_id
_entity_poly.type
_entity_poly.pdbx_seq_one_letter_code
_entity_poly.pdbx_strand_id
1 'polypeptide(L)' 'MMLLVFVFLLSLLPIRFPNVLYADWQYAKRHGLLDESGNIDQEAWVLHHAQRRGDTWW' A
#
# COMPACT_ATOMS: atom_id res chain seq x y z
N MET A 1 25.39 11.72 -4.58
CA MET A 1 26.04 11.32 -3.32
C MET A 1 25.28 11.72 -2.05
N MET A 2 24.27 12.61 -2.10
CA MET A 2 23.51 13.00 -0.91
C MET A 2 22.27 12.12 -0.66
N LEU A 3 21.65 11.60 -1.73
CA LEU A 3 20.46 10.74 -1.67
C LEU A 3 20.72 9.38 -1.02
N LEU A 4 21.88 8.77 -1.25
CA LEU A 4 22.25 7.47 -0.66
C LEU A 4 22.35 7.53 0.86
N VAL A 5 22.92 8.63 1.38
CA VAL A 5 23.04 8.87 2.83
C VAL A 5 21.66 9.05 3.47
N PHE A 6 20.75 9.75 2.78
CA PHE A 6 19.38 9.96 3.25
C PHE A 6 18.56 8.67 3.31
N VAL A 7 18.62 7.83 2.27
CA VAL A 7 17.96 6.51 2.25
C VAL A 7 18.53 5.60 3.35
N PHE A 8 19.86 5.62 3.54
CA PHE A 8 20.51 4.87 4.61
C PHE A 8 20.05 5.32 6.00
N LEU A 9 19.94 6.64 6.23
CA LEU A 9 19.42 7.21 7.49
C LEU A 9 17.96 6.81 7.77
N LEU A 10 17.11 6.82 6.74
CA LEU A 10 15.71 6.39 6.87
C LEU A 10 15.60 4.89 7.16
N SER A 11 16.48 4.06 6.59
CA SER A 11 16.51 2.62 6.86
C SER A 11 17.08 2.25 8.24
N LEU A 12 17.88 3.15 8.84
CA LEU A 12 18.47 2.95 10.17
C LEU A 12 17.50 3.35 11.28
N LEU A 13 16.56 4.27 11.02
CA LEU A 13 15.46 4.52 11.93
C LEU A 13 14.56 3.26 11.96
N PRO A 14 14.19 2.73 13.15
CA PRO A 14 13.24 1.63 13.27
C PRO A 14 11.81 2.10 13.03
N ILE A 15 11.61 3.04 12.09
CA ILE A 15 10.30 3.30 11.50
C ILE A 15 10.04 2.10 10.61
N ARG A 16 9.40 1.08 11.17
CA ARG A 16 8.65 0.13 10.37
C ARG A 16 7.55 0.95 9.71
N PHE A 17 7.80 1.46 8.50
CA PHE A 17 6.71 1.87 7.64
C PHE A 17 5.72 0.71 7.69
N PRO A 18 4.48 0.93 8.14
CA PRO A 18 3.55 -0.16 8.35
C PRO A 18 3.45 -0.94 7.04
N ASN A 19 4.00 -2.16 7.02
CA ASN A 19 4.04 -3.02 5.86
C ASN A 19 2.62 -3.28 5.32
N VAL A 20 1.61 -3.08 6.17
CA VAL A 20 0.20 -3.10 5.81
C VAL A 20 -0.10 -1.98 4.81
N LEU A 21 0.08 -0.71 5.22
CA LEU A 21 -0.14 0.45 4.35
C LEU A 21 0.74 0.43 3.10
N TYR A 22 2.01 0.03 3.18
CA TYR A 22 2.89 0.05 2.00
C TYR A 22 2.61 -1.12 1.04
N ALA A 23 2.36 -2.33 1.56
CA ALA A 23 2.00 -3.46 0.69
C ALA A 23 0.62 -3.27 0.06
N ASP A 24 -0.35 -2.76 0.84
CA ASP A 24 -1.68 -2.43 0.33
C ASP A 24 -1.62 -1.27 -0.68
N TRP A 25 -0.73 -0.29 -0.47
CA TRP A 25 -0.53 0.81 -1.41
C TRP A 25 0.16 0.36 -2.72
N GLN A 26 1.16 -0.51 -2.64
CA GLN A 26 1.77 -1.11 -3.83
C GLN A 26 0.78 -1.99 -4.61
N TYR A 27 -0.08 -2.72 -3.90
CA TYR A 27 -1.16 -3.51 -4.48
C TYR A 27 -2.19 -2.62 -5.15
N ALA A 28 -2.68 -1.59 -4.44
CA ALA A 28 -3.62 -0.62 -4.95
C ALA A 28 -3.08 0.09 -6.19
N LYS A 29 -1.79 0.50 -6.17
CA LYS A 29 -1.11 1.08 -7.33
C LYS A 29 -1.08 0.15 -8.53
N ARG A 30 -0.84 -1.15 -8.33
CA ARG A 30 -0.80 -2.15 -9.41
C ARG A 30 -2.19 -2.44 -9.97
N HIS A 31 -3.23 -2.32 -9.15
CA HIS A 31 -4.62 -2.62 -9.51
C HIS A 31 -5.47 -1.38 -9.83
N GLY A 32 -4.88 -0.18 -9.82
CA GLY A 32 -5.61 1.07 -10.10
C GLY A 32 -6.61 1.47 -9.02
N LEU A 33 -6.43 0.99 -7.78
CA LEU A 33 -7.28 1.28 -6.62
C LEU A 33 -6.79 2.54 -5.86
N LEU A 34 -6.11 3.44 -6.55
CA LEU A 34 -5.67 4.71 -5.98
C LEU A 34 -6.66 5.80 -6.37
N ASP A 35 -6.96 6.68 -5.43
CA ASP A 35 -7.73 7.88 -5.68
C ASP A 35 -6.93 8.93 -6.48
N GLU A 36 -7.58 10.04 -6.83
CA GLU A 36 -6.95 11.15 -7.56
C GLU A 36 -5.79 11.81 -6.78
N SER A 37 -5.74 11.62 -5.46
CA SER A 37 -4.68 12.11 -4.57
C SER A 37 -3.50 11.15 -4.42
N GLY A 38 -3.60 9.94 -4.99
CA GLY A 38 -2.58 8.88 -4.90
C GLY A 38 -2.62 8.08 -3.59
N ASN A 39 -3.69 8.21 -2.80
CA ASN A 39 -3.96 7.39 -1.63
C ASN A 39 -4.81 6.18 -2.03
N ILE A 40 -4.84 5.16 -1.17
CA ILE A 40 -5.71 3.99 -1.41
C ILE A 40 -7.16 4.47 -1.32
N ASP A 41 -7.90 4.30 -2.40
CA ASP A 41 -9.35 4.51 -2.38
C ASP A 41 -9.94 3.43 -1.48
N GLN A 42 -10.35 3.84 -0.29
CA GLN A 42 -10.81 2.95 0.75
C GLN A 42 -12.14 2.27 0.38
N GLU A 43 -13.00 2.95 -0.38
CA GLU A 43 -14.26 2.38 -0.87
C GLU A 43 -13.98 1.32 -1.93
N ALA A 44 -13.14 1.63 -2.92
CA ALA A 44 -12.73 0.67 -3.94
C ALA A 44 -11.96 -0.53 -3.34
N TRP A 45 -11.10 -0.30 -2.35
CA TRP A 45 -10.34 -1.34 -1.67
C TRP A 45 -11.23 -2.28 -0.86
N VAL A 46 -12.24 -1.75 -0.15
CA VAL A 46 -13.22 -2.55 0.61
C VAL A 46 -14.09 -3.37 -0.34
N LEU A 47 -14.58 -2.78 -1.43
CA LEU A 47 -15.37 -3.51 -2.44
C LEU A 47 -14.56 -4.63 -3.09
N HIS A 48 -13.31 -4.35 -3.47
CA HIS A 48 -12.41 -5.35 -4.06
C HIS A 48 -12.07 -6.50 -3.08
N HIS A 49 -11.91 -6.21 -1.79
CA HIS A 49 -11.71 -7.22 -0.75
C HIS A 49 -12.99 -7.99 -0.38
N ALA A 50 -14.15 -7.34 -0.45
CA ALA A 50 -15.44 -7.97 -0.24
C ALA A 50 -15.76 -8.95 -1.37
N GLN A 51 -15.46 -8.57 -2.61
CA GLN A 51 -15.60 -9.45 -3.77
C GLN A 51 -14.68 -10.67 -3.63
N ARG A 52 -13.37 -10.49 -3.40
CA ARG A 52 -12.46 -11.63 -3.16
C ARG A 52 -12.85 -12.54 -1.99
N ARG A 53 -13.51 -12.02 -0.94
CA ARG A 53 -14.01 -12.84 0.20
C ARG A 53 -15.33 -13.53 -0.09
N GLY A 54 -16.18 -12.98 -0.97
CA GLY A 54 -17.38 -13.64 -1.47
C GLY A 54 -17.05 -14.89 -2.30
N ASP A 55 -15.88 -14.90 -2.93
CA ASP A 55 -15.40 -15.98 -3.79
C ASP A 55 -14.85 -17.19 -3.01
N THR A 56 -14.54 -17.04 -1.72
CA THR A 56 -13.93 -18.08 -0.85
C THR A 56 -14.92 -19.03 -0.16
N TRP A 57 -16.18 -19.06 -0.59
CA TRP A 57 -17.20 -20.02 -0.11
C TRP A 57 -17.54 -21.13 -1.14
N TRP A 58 -16.51 -21.71 -1.76
CA TRP A 58 -16.62 -22.94 -2.55
C TRP A 58 -15.56 -23.96 -2.11
#